data_AF-A0A644YVU1-F1
#
_entry.id   AF-A0A644YVU1-F1
#
_cell.length_a   1.000
_cell.length_b   1.000
_cell.length_c   1.000
_cell.angle_alpha   90.00
_cell.angle_beta   90.00
_cell.angle_gamma   90.00
#
_symmetry.space_group_name_H-M   'P 1'
#
loop_
_entity.id
_entity.type
_entity.pdbx_description
1 polymer ?
#
loop_
_entity_poly.entity_id
_entity_poly.type
_entity_poly.pdbx_seq_one_letter_code
_entity_poly.pdbx_strand_id
1 'polypeptide(L)'
;MPYSQITNPSVTAYDAATGTFLGEARFTLTREAEKALLDWVNFRVPIPSFIVVDSVFVPSDMYVPIIPNKIYHQEGIFRALFTRTDTGQKVPIEMRGTYDWRTRSVDPGTNVESAEFSNIRMNPYQQTVY
;
A
#
# COMPACT_ATOMS: atom_id res chain seq x y z
N MET A 1 -8.15 20.42 -1.56
CA MET A 1 -9.17 20.19 -0.51
C MET A 1 -8.84 18.87 0.18
N PRO A 2 -9.03 18.75 1.51
CA PRO A 2 -8.57 17.60 2.26
C PRO A 2 -9.49 16.37 2.10
N TYR A 3 -8.92 15.20 2.34
CA TYR A 3 -9.59 13.93 2.47
C TYR A 3 -9.66 13.49 3.93
N SER A 4 -10.68 12.72 4.31
CA SER A 4 -10.92 12.31 5.70
C SER A 4 -10.93 10.80 5.92
N GLN A 5 -11.00 10.00 4.86
CA GLN A 5 -11.13 8.54 4.96
C GLN A 5 -10.58 7.85 3.72
N ILE A 6 -10.06 6.63 3.89
CA ILE A 6 -9.56 5.76 2.83
C ILE A 6 -10.34 4.43 2.86
N THR A 7 -10.81 3.97 1.70
CA THR A 7 -11.48 2.67 1.56
C THR A 7 -10.93 1.88 0.38
N ASN A 8 -11.04 0.55 0.43
CA ASN A 8 -10.57 -0.40 -0.58
C ASN A 8 -9.08 -0.20 -0.97
N PRO A 9 -8.15 -0.20 -0.01
CA PRO A 9 -6.74 -0.03 -0.35
C PRO A 9 -6.16 -1.32 -0.94
N SER A 10 -5.35 -1.16 -1.98
CA SER A 10 -4.55 -2.22 -2.56
C SER A 10 -3.19 -1.71 -3.00
N VAL A 11 -2.22 -2.61 -3.15
CA VAL A 11 -0.93 -2.33 -3.77
C VAL A 11 -0.66 -3.35 -4.85
N THR A 12 -0.38 -2.87 -6.06
CA THR A 12 0.26 -3.71 -7.08
C THR A 12 1.75 -3.66 -6.88
N ALA A 13 2.38 -4.82 -6.70
CA ALA A 13 3.80 -4.96 -6.41
C ALA A 13 4.59 -5.37 -7.66
N TYR A 14 5.76 -4.73 -7.83
CA TYR A 14 6.75 -5.04 -8.85
C TYR A 14 8.12 -5.25 -8.19
N ASP A 15 8.91 -6.15 -8.74
CA ASP A 15 10.31 -6.31 -8.37
C ASP A 15 11.09 -5.07 -8.78
N ALA A 16 11.74 -4.40 -7.83
CA ALA A 16 12.40 -3.11 -8.07
C ALA A 16 13.63 -3.20 -9.00
N ALA A 17 14.26 -4.39 -9.12
CA ALA A 17 15.43 -4.57 -9.96
C ALA A 17 15.07 -4.89 -11.42
N THR A 18 13.99 -5.64 -11.63
CA THR A 18 13.60 -6.16 -12.95
C THR A 18 12.34 -5.51 -13.52
N GLY A 19 11.54 -4.82 -12.71
CA GLY A 19 10.23 -4.29 -13.10
C GLY A 19 9.16 -5.38 -13.27
N THR A 20 9.46 -6.63 -12.88
CA THR A 20 8.55 -7.76 -13.07
C THR A 20 7.35 -7.63 -12.13
N PHE A 21 6.14 -7.77 -12.67
CA PHE A 21 4.92 -7.83 -11.85
C PHE A 21 4.96 -9.03 -10.91
N LEU A 22 4.75 -8.79 -9.61
CA LEU A 22 4.79 -9.82 -8.58
C LEU A 22 3.39 -10.26 -8.14
N GLY A 23 2.43 -9.33 -8.11
CA GLY A 23 1.07 -9.59 -7.66
C GLY A 23 0.37 -8.34 -7.14
N GLU A 24 -0.81 -8.54 -6.56
CA GLU A 24 -1.60 -7.49 -5.91
C GLU A 24 -1.90 -7.88 -4.46
N ALA A 25 -1.66 -6.99 -3.50
CA ALA A 25 -2.11 -7.15 -2.12
C ALA A 25 -3.33 -6.27 -1.86
N ARG A 26 -4.33 -6.81 -1.16
CA ARG A 26 -5.45 -6.08 -0.59
C ARG A 26 -5.40 -6.23 0.91
N PHE A 27 -5.65 -5.16 1.65
CA PHE A 27 -5.46 -5.15 3.10
C PHE A 27 -6.40 -4.16 3.78
N THR A 28 -6.45 -4.24 5.09
CA THR A 28 -7.08 -3.23 5.94
C THR A 28 -6.01 -2.30 6.50
N LEU A 29 -6.20 -1.00 6.38
CA LEU A 29 -5.32 -0.01 7.02
C LEU A 29 -5.60 0.01 8.53
N THR A 30 -4.55 0.02 9.35
CA THR A 30 -4.74 0.43 10.75
C THR A 30 -5.04 1.93 10.81
N ARG A 31 -5.51 2.41 11.95
CA ARG A 31 -5.79 3.83 12.17
C ARG A 31 -4.56 4.70 11.92
N GLU A 32 -3.39 4.22 12.32
CA GLU A 32 -2.10 4.91 12.15
C GLU A 32 -1.71 4.95 10.68
N ALA A 33 -1.92 3.84 9.95
CA ALA A 33 -1.64 3.76 8.52
C ALA A 33 -2.54 4.68 7.69
N GLU A 34 -3.85 4.66 7.97
CA GLU A 34 -4.81 5.56 7.32
C GLU A 34 -4.45 7.02 7.60
N LYS A 35 -4.16 7.37 8.85
CA LYS A 35 -3.73 8.72 9.21
C LYS A 35 -2.48 9.14 8.44
N ALA A 36 -1.45 8.30 8.38
CA ALA A 36 -0.20 8.63 7.69
C ALA A 36 -0.41 8.87 6.19
N LEU A 37 -1.23 8.04 5.54
CA LEU A 37 -1.57 8.22 4.13
C LEU A 37 -2.40 9.49 3.89
N LEU A 38 -3.38 9.77 4.75
CA LEU A 38 -4.17 11.01 4.69
C LEU A 38 -3.28 12.25 4.89
N ASP A 39 -2.37 12.23 5.87
CA ASP A 39 -1.44 13.33 6.12
C ASP A 39 -0.53 13.58 4.90
N TRP A 40 -0.07 12.53 4.23
CA TRP A 40 0.72 12.65 3.01
C TRP A 40 -0.08 13.25 1.84
N VAL A 41 -1.29 12.74 1.58
CA VAL A 41 -2.15 13.23 0.49
C VAL A 41 -2.59 14.68 0.74
N ASN A 42 -2.93 15.03 1.98
CA ASN A 42 -3.43 16.36 2.34
C ASN A 42 -2.32 17.40 2.51
N PHE A 43 -1.20 17.01 3.13
CA PHE A 43 -0.20 17.95 3.65
C PHE A 43 1.24 17.61 3.24
N ARG A 44 1.46 16.56 2.43
CA ARG A 44 2.79 16.09 2.01
C ARG A 44 3.71 15.71 3.17
N VAL A 45 3.14 15.32 4.30
CA VAL A 45 3.91 14.77 5.42
C VAL A 45 4.53 13.44 4.99
N PRO A 46 5.86 13.23 5.13
CA PRO A 46 6.49 11.96 4.80
C PRO A 46 5.91 10.80 5.60
N ILE A 47 5.83 9.62 4.98
CA ILE A 47 5.33 8.40 5.60
C ILE A 47 6.54 7.58 6.07
N PRO A 48 6.87 7.54 7.38
CA PRO A 48 8.06 6.82 7.84
C PRO A 48 7.88 5.30 7.73
N SER A 49 6.81 4.79 8.30
CA SER A 49 6.39 3.39 8.25
C SER A 49 4.93 3.27 8.70
N PHE A 50 4.28 2.18 8.32
CA PHE A 50 2.98 1.81 8.87
C PHE A 50 2.75 0.30 8.79
N ILE A 51 1.75 -0.17 9.53
CA ILE A 51 1.33 -1.57 9.53
C ILE A 51 -0.05 -1.65 8.88
N VAL A 52 -0.27 -2.72 8.11
CA VAL A 52 -1.59 -3.11 7.61
C VAL A 52 -1.93 -4.48 8.14
N VAL A 53 -3.23 -4.79 8.16
CA VAL A 53 -3.75 -6.06 8.66
C VAL A 53 -4.64 -6.72 7.61
N ASP A 54 -4.97 -8.00 7.81
CA ASP A 54 -5.85 -8.78 6.93
C ASP A 54 -5.39 -8.74 5.46
N SER A 55 -4.08 -8.83 5.24
CA SER A 55 -3.50 -8.70 3.91
C SER A 55 -3.66 -10.00 3.12
N VAL A 56 -4.41 -9.92 2.02
CA VAL A 56 -4.57 -11.00 1.05
C VAL A 56 -3.76 -10.66 -0.19
N PHE A 57 -2.76 -11.49 -0.49
CA PHE A 57 -1.88 -11.34 -1.65
C PHE A 57 -2.31 -12.29 -2.78
N VAL A 58 -2.57 -11.75 -3.96
CA VAL A 58 -2.82 -12.50 -5.19
C VAL A 58 -1.52 -12.51 -5.99
N PRO A 59 -0.77 -13.62 -5.99
CA PRO A 59 0.52 -13.70 -6.66
C PRO A 59 0.38 -13.80 -8.18
N SER A 60 1.43 -13.39 -8.89
CA SER A 60 1.66 -13.75 -10.29
C SER A 60 2.13 -15.21 -10.43
N ASP A 61 2.08 -15.74 -11.65
CA ASP A 61 2.54 -17.11 -11.94
C ASP A 61 4.04 -17.33 -11.67
N MET A 62 4.84 -16.24 -11.68
CA MET A 62 6.28 -16.30 -11.41
C MET A 62 6.63 -15.96 -9.95
N TYR A 63 5.63 -15.83 -9.09
CA TYR A 63 5.84 -15.46 -7.69
C TYR A 63 6.54 -16.57 -6.91
N VAL A 64 7.64 -16.19 -6.25
CA VAL A 64 8.29 -17.02 -5.23
C VAL A 64 7.73 -16.61 -3.87
N PRO A 65 7.19 -17.56 -3.07
CA PRO A 65 6.70 -17.26 -1.74
C PRO A 65 7.70 -16.48 -0.88
N ILE A 66 7.20 -15.43 -0.22
CA ILE A 66 7.98 -14.63 0.71
C ILE A 66 8.37 -15.43 1.94
N ILE A 67 9.53 -15.10 2.49
CA ILE A 67 10.04 -15.62 3.75
C ILE A 67 9.55 -14.69 4.86
N PRO A 68 8.88 -15.22 5.90
CA PRO A 68 8.53 -14.47 7.09
C PRO A 68 9.64 -13.59 7.63
N ASN A 69 9.30 -12.35 8.03
CA ASN A 69 10.21 -11.37 8.61
C ASN A 69 11.42 -10.96 7.75
N LYS A 70 11.52 -11.42 6.50
CA LYS A 70 12.51 -10.93 5.54
C LYS A 70 12.01 -9.62 4.93
N ILE A 71 12.92 -8.65 4.78
CA ILE A 71 12.64 -7.38 4.13
C ILE A 71 12.77 -7.54 2.62
N TYR A 72 11.78 -7.05 1.89
CA TYR A 72 11.73 -7.00 0.44
C TYR A 72 11.63 -5.54 -0.02
N HIS A 73 12.48 -5.17 -0.98
CA HIS A 73 12.44 -3.85 -1.61
C HIS A 73 11.65 -3.93 -2.92
N GLN A 74 10.60 -3.13 -3.05
CA GLN A 74 9.69 -3.17 -4.19
C GLN A 74 9.35 -1.78 -4.71
N GLU A 75 8.99 -1.75 -5.99
CA GLU A 75 8.17 -0.67 -6.54
C GLU A 75 6.71 -1.10 -6.48
N GLY A 76 5.81 -0.16 -6.22
CA GLY A 76 4.41 -0.48 -6.34
C GLY A 76 3.50 0.70 -6.55
N ILE A 77 2.27 0.33 -6.87
CA ILE A 77 1.19 1.24 -7.19
C ILE A 77 0.09 1.02 -6.16
N PHE A 78 0.03 1.92 -5.18
CA PHE A 78 -1.02 1.96 -4.19
C PHE A 78 -2.27 2.60 -4.77
N ARG A 79 -3.41 1.93 -4.61
CA ARG A 79 -4.71 2.42 -5.05
C ARG A 79 -5.68 2.39 -3.89
N ALA A 80 -6.49 3.43 -3.76
CA ALA A 80 -7.59 3.45 -2.80
C ALA A 80 -8.63 4.50 -3.20
N LEU A 81 -9.79 4.44 -2.56
CA LEU A 81 -10.84 5.45 -2.64
C LEU A 81 -10.75 6.40 -1.45
N PHE A 82 -10.49 7.67 -1.72
CA PHE A 82 -10.40 8.71 -0.71
C PHE A 82 -11.69 9.51 -0.63
N THR A 83 -12.26 9.67 0.56
CA THR A 83 -13.46 10.47 0.79
C THR A 83 -13.08 11.92 1.02
N ARG A 84 -13.61 12.84 0.20
CA ARG A 84 -13.46 14.29 0.40
C ARG A 84 -14.23 14.74 1.63
N THR A 85 -13.58 15.57 2.46
CA THR A 85 -14.16 16.02 3.74
C THR A 85 -15.41 16.89 3.56
N ASP A 86 -15.48 17.68 2.49
CA ASP A 86 -16.53 18.68 2.26
C ASP A 86 -17.80 18.11 1.63
N THR A 87 -17.65 17.11 0.77
CA THR A 87 -18.70 16.59 -0.10
C THR A 87 -19.04 15.13 0.19
N GLY A 88 -18.19 14.42 0.92
CA GLY A 88 -18.29 12.96 1.07
C GLY A 88 -18.01 12.20 -0.23
N GLN A 89 -17.59 12.88 -1.31
CA GLN A 89 -17.30 12.25 -2.59
C GLN A 89 -16.10 11.31 -2.47
N LYS A 90 -16.25 10.07 -2.95
CA LYS A 90 -15.14 9.11 -3.07
C LYS A 90 -14.38 9.36 -4.37
N VAL A 91 -13.07 9.57 -4.25
CA VAL A 91 -12.16 9.86 -5.36
C VAL A 91 -11.11 8.74 -5.44
N PRO A 92 -10.95 8.05 -6.58
CA PRO A 92 -9.87 7.10 -6.76
C PRO A 92 -8.53 7.84 -6.85
N ILE A 93 -7.57 7.41 -6.03
CA ILE A 93 -6.21 7.95 -6.03
C ILE A 93 -5.22 6.83 -6.29
N GLU A 94 -4.26 7.11 -7.16
CA GLU A 94 -3.11 6.26 -7.43
C GLU A 94 -1.83 6.92 -6.90
N MET A 95 -1.09 6.19 -6.08
CA MET A 95 0.20 6.61 -5.51
C MET A 95 1.26 5.59 -5.94
N ARG A 96 2.25 6.05 -6.69
CA ARG A 96 3.35 5.21 -7.16
C ARG A 96 4.58 5.47 -6.33
N GLY A 97 5.36 4.45 -6.01
CA GLY A 97 6.57 4.65 -5.23
C GLY A 97 7.33 3.39 -4.93
N THR A 98 8.44 3.55 -4.21
CA THR A 98 9.21 2.44 -3.67
C THR A 98 8.93 2.27 -2.19
N TYR A 99 8.99 1.04 -1.70
CA TYR A 99 8.85 0.74 -0.30
C TYR A 99 9.60 -0.55 0.05
N ASP A 100 9.96 -0.64 1.32
CA ASP A 100 10.35 -1.89 1.93
C ASP A 100 9.14 -2.49 2.62
N TRP A 101 8.96 -3.81 2.50
CA TRP A 101 7.93 -4.50 3.26
C TRP A 101 8.42 -5.83 3.83
N ARG A 102 7.75 -6.26 4.89
CA ARG A 102 7.89 -7.61 5.45
C ARG A 102 6.56 -8.07 6.01
N THR A 103 6.27 -9.36 5.86
CA THR A 103 5.20 -10.01 6.64
C THR A 103 5.70 -10.23 8.07
N ARG A 104 4.79 -10.06 9.04
CA ARG A 104 4.99 -10.48 10.44
C ARG A 104 4.32 -11.82 10.77
N SER A 105 3.68 -12.48 9.79
CA SER A 105 3.09 -13.81 9.99
C SER A 105 4.16 -14.87 10.22
N VAL A 106 3.82 -15.92 10.98
CA VAL A 106 4.70 -17.06 11.24
C VAL A 106 4.63 -18.08 10.09
N ASP A 107 3.47 -18.18 9.44
CA ASP A 107 3.24 -19.16 8.38
C ASP A 107 3.46 -18.59 6.97
N PRO A 108 4.10 -19.37 6.07
CA PRO A 108 4.21 -19.03 4.66
C PRO A 108 2.85 -19.16 3.99
N GLY A 109 2.42 -18.11 3.29
CA GLY A 109 1.13 -18.11 2.60
C GLY A 109 0.84 -16.78 1.91
N THR A 110 -0.30 -16.73 1.23
CA THR A 110 -0.83 -15.51 0.59
C THR A 110 -1.67 -14.66 1.54
N ASN A 111 -2.12 -15.23 2.66
CA ASN A 111 -2.81 -14.51 3.71
C ASN A 111 -1.81 -14.15 4.81
N VAL A 112 -1.68 -12.85 5.03
CA VAL A 112 -0.74 -12.27 5.97
C VAL A 112 -1.55 -11.50 7.01
N GLU A 113 -1.48 -11.94 8.26
CA GLU A 113 -2.19 -11.30 9.39
C GLU A 113 -1.80 -9.82 9.51
N SER A 114 -0.50 -9.53 9.39
CA SER A 114 -0.01 -8.16 9.31
C SER A 114 1.26 -8.04 8.48
N ALA A 115 1.35 -6.91 7.76
CA ALA A 115 2.52 -6.53 6.99
C ALA A 115 2.97 -5.14 7.41
N GLU A 116 4.28 -4.97 7.54
CA GLU A 116 4.90 -3.69 7.82
C GLU A 116 5.47 -3.11 6.54
N PHE A 117 5.15 -1.85 6.27
CA PHE A 117 5.71 -1.04 5.19
C PHE A 117 6.63 0.02 5.80
N SER A 118 7.81 0.22 5.20
CA SER A 118 8.84 1.16 5.67
C SER A 118 9.65 1.71 4.49
N ASN A 119 10.51 2.69 4.74
CA ASN A 119 11.34 3.34 3.70
C ASN A 119 10.52 3.80 2.48
N ILE A 120 9.31 4.27 2.75
CA ILE A 120 8.30 4.58 1.73
C ILE A 120 8.68 5.89 1.03
N ARG A 121 8.78 5.84 -0.30
CA ARG A 121 9.03 6.99 -1.15
C ARG A 121 7.98 7.04 -2.25
N MET A 122 6.93 7.82 -1.99
CA MET A 122 5.86 8.03 -2.96
C MET A 122 6.20 9.20 -3.89
N ASN A 123 6.02 8.98 -5.18
CA ASN A 123 5.92 10.03 -6.18
C ASN A 123 4.66 10.87 -5.93
N PRO A 124 4.59 12.11 -6.43
CA PRO A 124 3.36 12.91 -6.35
C PRO A 124 2.16 12.10 -6.87
N TYR A 125 1.08 12.03 -6.07
CA TYR A 125 -0.09 11.23 -6.46
C TYR A 125 -0.73 11.75 -7.73
N GLN A 126 -1.37 10.83 -8.46
CA GLN A 126 -2.18 11.14 -9.61
C GLN A 126 -3.64 10.83 -9.27
N GLN A 127 -4.53 11.80 -9.49
CA GLN A 127 -5.96 11.53 -9.48
C GLN A 127 -6.33 10.85 -10.79
N THR A 128 -6.93 9.68 -10.72
CA THR A 128 -7.39 8.97 -11.91
C THR A 128 -8.78 9.51 -12.26
N VAL A 129 -8.94 10.09 -13.45
CA VAL A 129 -10.25 10.43 -14.00
C VAL A 129 -10.73 9.20 -14.75
N TYR A 130 -11.79 8.55 -14.26
CA TYR A 130 -12.55 7.57 -15.03
C TYR A 130 -13.80 8.25 -15.57
#